data_AF-C0CQ11-F1
#
_entry.id   AF-C0CQ11-F1
#
_cell.length_a   1.000
_cell.length_b   1.000
_cell.length_c   1.000
_cell.angle_alpha   90.00
_cell.angle_beta   90.00
_cell.angle_gamma   90.00
#
_symmetry.space_group_name_H-M   'P 1'
#
loop_
_entity.id
_entity.type
_entity.pdbx_description
1 polymer ?
#
loop_
_entity_poly.entity_id
_entity_poly.type
_entity_poly.pdbx_seq_one_letter_code
_entity_poly.pdbx_strand_id
1 'polypeptide(L)'
;MFRIAIVHFVLDIILIVEQRKRKSMKFQRIQNLREDADLTQKELSEYLHISPRTYSHYENGTRNIPVEMLIRLANYYNTSIDYLVGRTDNPHWRKDEK
;
A
#
# COMPACT_ATOMS: atom_id res chain seq x y z
N MET A 1 -22.26 -10.32 39.36
CA MET A 1 -22.58 -10.36 37.91
C MET A 1 -22.36 -9.00 37.22
N PHE A 2 -22.85 -7.87 37.75
CA PHE A 2 -22.67 -6.54 37.12
C PHE A 2 -21.22 -6.05 36.93
N ARG A 3 -20.30 -6.38 37.85
CA ARG A 3 -18.87 -6.00 37.71
C ARG A 3 -18.19 -6.65 36.51
N ILE A 4 -18.59 -7.85 36.13
CA ILE A 4 -18.01 -8.56 34.98
C ILE A 4 -18.52 -7.92 33.69
N ALA A 5 -19.82 -7.62 33.60
CA ALA A 5 -20.41 -6.96 32.42
C ALA A 5 -19.79 -5.59 32.11
N ILE A 6 -19.49 -4.78 33.14
CA ILE A 6 -18.83 -3.48 32.95
C ILE A 6 -17.38 -3.65 32.47
N VAL A 7 -16.63 -4.60 33.04
CA VAL A 7 -15.24 -4.86 32.63
C VAL A 7 -15.17 -5.34 31.19
N HIS A 8 -16.07 -6.24 30.78
CA HIS A 8 -16.17 -6.67 29.39
C HIS A 8 -16.56 -5.52 28.46
N PHE A 9 -17.57 -4.71 28.82
CA PHE A 9 -17.97 -3.56 28.02
C PHE A 9 -16.85 -2.51 27.86
N VAL A 10 -16.08 -2.26 28.91
CA VAL A 10 -14.92 -1.36 28.86
C VAL A 10 -13.78 -1.95 28.03
N LEU A 11 -13.49 -3.26 28.17
CA LEU A 11 -12.49 -3.95 27.35
C LEU A 11 -12.89 -4.00 25.88
N ASP A 12 -14.18 -4.19 25.58
CA ASP A 12 -14.71 -4.18 24.22
C ASP A 12 -14.59 -2.78 23.61
N ILE A 13 -14.88 -1.71 24.36
CA ILE A 13 -14.66 -0.33 23.90
C ILE A 13 -13.18 -0.05 23.65
N ILE A 14 -12.29 -0.46 24.57
CA ILE A 14 -10.84 -0.28 24.42
C ILE A 14 -10.36 -1.06 23.19
N LEU A 15 -10.82 -2.30 23.00
CA LEU A 15 -10.50 -3.11 21.84
C LEU A 15 -11.03 -2.47 20.55
N ILE A 16 -12.27 -1.96 20.53
CA ILE A 16 -12.87 -1.25 19.38
C ILE A 16 -12.07 0.02 19.03
N VAL A 17 -11.57 0.75 20.03
CA VAL A 17 -10.75 1.95 19.82
C VAL A 17 -9.33 1.58 19.35
N GLU A 18 -8.73 0.50 19.85
CA GLU A 18 -7.42 0.01 19.38
C GLU A 18 -7.50 -0.64 17.99
N GLN A 19 -8.60 -1.30 17.64
CA GLN A 19 -8.86 -1.86 16.28
C GLN A 19 -8.93 -0.77 15.20
N ARG A 20 -9.05 0.52 15.56
CA ARG A 20 -8.97 1.65 14.61
C ARG A 20 -7.55 1.97 14.17
N LYS A 21 -6.51 1.56 14.90
CA LYS A 21 -5.12 1.57 14.39
C LYS A 21 -4.91 0.35 13.49
N ARG A 22 -5.72 0.22 12.43
CA ARG A 22 -5.43 -0.77 11.39
C ARG A 22 -4.05 -0.46 10.83
N LYS A 23 -3.14 -1.41 10.99
CA LYS A 23 -1.87 -1.47 10.26
C LYS A 23 -2.20 -1.20 8.80
N SER A 24 -1.84 -0.03 8.29
CA SER A 24 -2.17 0.30 6.93
C SER A 24 -1.42 -0.63 5.99
N MET A 25 -2.05 -1.02 4.88
CA MET A 25 -1.41 -1.81 3.84
C MET A 25 -0.22 -1.03 3.30
N LYS A 26 1.00 -1.49 3.60
CA LYS A 26 2.24 -0.91 3.09
C LYS A 26 2.47 -1.46 1.68
N PHE A 27 2.64 -0.59 0.69
CA PHE A 27 2.95 -1.00 -0.68
C PHE A 27 4.45 -1.28 -0.84
N GLN A 28 4.93 -2.33 -0.17
CA GLN A 28 6.35 -2.65 -0.08
C GLN A 28 7.01 -2.85 -1.45
N ARG A 29 6.30 -3.46 -2.42
CA ARG A 29 6.84 -3.69 -3.76
C ARG A 29 7.07 -2.41 -4.55
N ILE A 30 6.25 -1.39 -4.34
CA ILE A 30 6.44 -0.08 -4.99
C ILE A 30 7.72 0.58 -4.45
N GLN A 31 7.95 0.50 -3.13
CA GLN A 31 9.18 0.99 -2.52
C GLN A 31 10.40 0.23 -3.05
N ASN A 32 10.34 -1.10 -3.10
CA ASN A 32 11.45 -1.92 -3.59
C ASN A 32 11.78 -1.61 -5.05
N LEU A 33 10.78 -1.55 -5.94
CA LEU A 33 11.00 -1.21 -7.35
C LEU A 33 11.64 0.17 -7.55
N ARG A 34 11.31 1.14 -6.66
CA ARG A 34 11.95 2.45 -6.69
C ARG A 34 13.42 2.37 -6.29
N GLU A 35 13.72 1.64 -5.21
CA GLU A 35 15.08 1.46 -4.71
C GLU A 35 15.94 0.65 -5.69
N ASP A 36 15.39 -0.41 -6.29
CA ASP A 36 16.05 -1.24 -7.33
C ASP A 36 16.34 -0.44 -8.61
N ALA A 37 15.62 0.65 -8.86
CA ALA A 37 15.82 1.55 -9.98
C ALA A 37 16.72 2.76 -9.65
N ASP A 38 17.31 2.80 -8.45
CA ASP A 38 18.12 3.91 -7.93
C ASP A 38 17.40 5.28 -7.95
N LEU A 39 16.07 5.28 -7.81
CA LEU A 39 15.26 6.48 -7.86
C LEU A 39 14.98 7.05 -6.46
N THR A 40 14.99 8.37 -6.36
CA THR A 40 14.48 9.09 -5.20
C THR A 40 12.95 9.18 -5.23
N GLN A 41 12.33 9.37 -4.05
CA GLN A 41 10.88 9.65 -3.98
C GLN A 41 10.50 10.92 -4.78
N LYS A 42 11.43 11.87 -4.94
CA LYS A 42 11.23 13.09 -5.70
C LYS A 42 11.10 12.79 -7.20
N GLU A 43 12.06 12.08 -7.78
CA GLU A 43 12.07 11.76 -9.22
C GLU A 43 10.83 10.98 -9.63
N LEU A 44 10.43 9.99 -8.83
CA LEU A 44 9.23 9.21 -9.15
C LEU A 44 7.93 10.00 -8.94
N SER A 45 7.90 10.92 -7.97
CA SER A 45 6.77 11.84 -7.81
C SER A 45 6.63 12.82 -8.97
N GLU A 46 7.75 13.25 -9.56
CA GLU A 46 7.77 14.11 -10.76
C GLU A 46 7.21 13.37 -11.97
N TYR A 47 7.65 12.12 -12.19
CA TYR A 47 7.05 11.25 -13.21
C TYR A 47 5.55 11.10 -12.99
N LEU A 48 5.11 10.87 -11.74
CA LEU A 48 3.70 10.70 -11.40
C LEU A 48 2.91 12.01 -11.31
N HIS A 49 3.52 13.18 -11.52
CA HIS A 49 2.86 14.49 -11.40
C HIS A 49 2.14 14.69 -10.06
N ILE A 50 2.78 14.23 -8.97
CA ILE A 50 2.29 14.39 -7.59
C ILE A 50 3.39 14.98 -6.71
N SER A 51 3.03 15.42 -5.50
CA SER A 51 4.06 15.87 -4.56
C SER A 51 4.88 14.69 -4.00
N PRO A 52 6.18 14.88 -3.70
CA PRO A 52 7.01 13.86 -3.03
C PRO A 52 6.38 13.35 -1.73
N ARG A 53 5.71 14.25 -1.00
CA ARG A 53 4.96 13.91 0.21
C ARG A 53 3.82 12.93 -0.08
N THR A 54 3.07 13.14 -1.16
CA THR A 54 2.00 12.21 -1.56
C THR A 54 2.56 10.85 -1.91
N TYR A 55 3.69 10.80 -2.62
CA TYR A 55 4.35 9.54 -2.94
C TYR A 55 4.87 8.82 -1.68
N SER A 56 5.48 9.54 -0.74
CA SER A 56 5.87 9.00 0.57
C SER A 56 4.68 8.41 1.34
N HIS A 57 3.50 9.06 1.28
CA HIS A 57 2.29 8.53 1.90
C HIS A 57 1.84 7.20 1.29
N TYR A 58 2.08 6.98 0.00
CA TYR A 58 1.81 5.72 -0.70
C TYR A 58 2.73 4.60 -0.20
N GLU A 59 4.05 4.83 -0.19
CA GLU A 59 5.00 3.81 0.27
C GLU A 59 4.79 3.41 1.73
N ASN A 60 4.43 4.37 2.58
CA ASN A 60 4.15 4.14 4.00
C ASN A 60 2.74 3.59 4.27
N GLY A 61 1.91 3.43 3.24
CA GLY A 61 0.52 3.00 3.38
C GLY A 61 -0.40 4.02 4.05
N THR A 62 0.09 5.15 4.54
CA THR A 62 -0.73 6.17 5.22
C THR A 62 -1.81 6.79 4.33
N ARG A 63 -1.70 6.62 3.00
CA ARG A 63 -2.73 6.99 2.03
C ARG A 63 -2.89 5.89 0.99
N ASN A 64 -4.13 5.59 0.62
CA ASN A 64 -4.43 4.70 -0.49
C ASN A 64 -3.90 5.25 -1.81
N ILE A 65 -3.40 4.36 -2.67
CA ILE A 65 -2.93 4.68 -4.01
C ILE A 65 -4.14 4.67 -4.96
N PRO A 66 -4.42 5.77 -5.68
CA PRO A 66 -5.44 5.76 -6.73
C PRO A 66 -5.11 4.74 -7.81
N VAL A 67 -6.13 4.12 -8.40
CA VAL A 67 -5.96 3.12 -9.48
C VAL A 67 -5.14 3.66 -10.64
N GLU A 68 -5.33 4.93 -11.00
CA GLU A 68 -4.53 5.60 -12.04
C GLU A 68 -3.03 5.59 -11.74
N MET A 69 -2.64 5.84 -10.48
CA MET A 69 -1.22 5.80 -10.10
C MET A 69 -0.66 4.37 -10.16
N LEU A 70 -1.46 3.36 -9.81
CA LEU A 70 -1.08 1.96 -9.96
C LEU A 70 -0.87 1.59 -11.44
N ILE A 71 -1.74 2.04 -12.34
CA ILE A 71 -1.58 1.85 -13.80
C ILE A 71 -0.27 2.48 -14.28
N ARG A 72 0.00 3.72 -13.87
CA ARG A 72 1.21 4.45 -14.30
C ARG A 72 2.49 3.79 -13.77
N LEU A 73 2.50 3.35 -12.52
CA LEU A 73 3.61 2.58 -11.94
C LEU A 73 3.79 1.24 -12.64
N ALA A 74 2.70 0.54 -12.95
CA ALA A 74 2.75 -0.73 -13.65
C ALA A 74 3.38 -0.57 -15.03
N ASN A 75 2.99 0.47 -15.77
CA ASN A 75 3.58 0.81 -17.06
C ASN A 75 5.06 1.23 -16.94
N TYR A 76 5.39 2.07 -15.95
CA TYR A 76 6.76 2.54 -15.72
C TYR A 76 7.73 1.39 -15.47
N TYR A 77 7.35 0.44 -14.62
CA TYR A 77 8.17 -0.72 -14.28
C TYR A 77 7.94 -1.93 -15.20
N ASN A 78 7.15 -1.78 -16.27
CA ASN A 78 6.77 -2.87 -17.17
C ASN A 78 6.26 -4.13 -16.43
N THR A 79 5.41 -3.93 -15.43
CA THR A 79 4.88 -4.97 -14.55
C THR A 79 3.35 -4.90 -14.49
N SER A 80 2.72 -5.82 -13.77
CA SER A 80 1.27 -5.85 -13.56
C SER A 80 0.87 -5.16 -12.25
N ILE A 81 -0.36 -4.64 -12.20
CA ILE A 81 -0.92 -4.11 -10.94
C ILE A 81 -1.01 -5.21 -9.89
N ASP A 82 -1.36 -6.44 -10.28
CA ASP A 82 -1.41 -7.58 -9.36
C ASP A 82 -0.05 -7.82 -8.69
N TYR A 83 1.04 -7.63 -9.42
CA TYR A 83 2.38 -7.61 -8.84
C TYR A 83 2.58 -6.41 -7.92
N LEU A 84 2.25 -5.18 -8.32
CA LEU A 84 2.45 -4.01 -7.44
C LEU A 84 1.74 -4.13 -6.09
N VAL A 85 0.53 -4.72 -6.08
CA VAL A 85 -0.32 -4.79 -4.88
C VAL A 85 -0.21 -6.12 -4.11
N GLY A 86 0.72 -7.01 -4.48
CA GLY A 86 1.00 -8.21 -3.70
C GLY A 86 0.11 -9.42 -3.98
N ARG A 87 -0.63 -9.46 -5.10
CA ARG A 87 -1.53 -10.59 -5.43
C ARG A 87 -0.84 -11.77 -6.11
N THR A 88 0.33 -11.56 -6.70
CA THR A 88 1.11 -12.58 -7.43
C THR A 88 2.60 -12.27 -7.33
N ASP A 89 3.47 -13.28 -7.26
CA ASP A 89 4.93 -13.07 -7.36
C ASP A 89 5.42 -12.95 -8.81
N ASN A 90 4.55 -13.23 -9.80
CA ASN A 90 4.88 -13.02 -11.20
C ASN A 90 4.68 -11.54 -11.58
N PRO A 91 5.75 -10.79 -11.96
CA PRO A 91 5.63 -9.39 -12.35
C PRO A 91 4.78 -9.22 -13.62
N HIS A 92 4.79 -10.18 -14.53
CA HIS A 92 4.09 -10.06 -15.80
C HIS A 92 2.77 -10.83 -15.79
N TRP A 93 1.82 -10.35 -16.61
CA TRP A 93 0.64 -11.15 -16.95
C TRP A 93 1.11 -12.45 -17.61
N ARG A 94 0.46 -13.59 -17.30
CA ARG A 94 0.74 -14.85 -18.01
C ARG A 94 0.54 -14.62 -19.50
N LYS A 95 1.63 -14.61 -20.27
CA LYS A 95 1.54 -14.96 -21.68
C LYS A 95 1.27 -16.46 -21.67
N ASP A 96 0.00 -16.84 -21.54
CA ASP A 96 -0.39 -18.20 -21.88
C ASP A 96 0.06 -18.36 -23.35
N GLU A 97 1.01 -19.27 -23.52
CA GLU A 97 1.62 -19.64 -24.79
C GLU A 97 0.50 -19.84 -25.83
N LYS A 98 0.59 -19.11 -26.95
CA LYS A 98 -0.14 -19.44 -28.16
C LYS A 98 0.68 -20.39 -29.00
#